data_AF-A0A8E2JDE0-F1
#
_entry.id   AF-A0A8E2JDE0-F1
#
_cell.length_a   1.000
_cell.length_b   1.000
_cell.length_c   1.000
_cell.angle_alpha   90.00
_cell.angle_beta   90.00
_cell.angle_gamma   90.00
#
_symmetry.space_group_name_H-M   'P 1'
#
loop_
_entity.id
_entity.type
_entity.pdbx_description
1 polymer ?
#
loop_
_entity_poly.entity_id
_entity_poly.type
_entity_poly.pdbx_seq_one_letter_code
_entity_poly.pdbx_strand_id
1 'polypeptide(L)' 'VDRFCIDKSSSAELSEAINSMFRWYHNAAKCYVYLLDITQPRWKPAFRKSRWLIRG' A
#
# COMPACT_ATOMS: atom_id res chain seq x y z
N VAL A 1 9.70 0.96 9.46
CA VAL A 1 9.34 2.40 9.37
C VAL A 1 10.11 2.94 8.19
N ASP A 2 9.39 3.22 7.09
CA ASP A 2 10.00 3.58 5.81
C ASP A 2 10.57 5.00 5.85
N ARG A 3 11.74 5.18 5.21
CA ARG A 3 12.58 6.39 5.27
C ARG A 3 12.44 7.28 4.03
N PHE A 4 11.56 6.93 3.09
CA PHE A 4 11.47 7.65 1.82
C PHE A 4 10.13 8.39 1.74
N CYS A 5 10.18 9.69 2.08
CA CYS A 5 9.11 10.63 1.79
C CYS A 5 9.02 10.75 0.26
N ILE A 6 8.02 10.13 -0.35
CA ILE A 6 7.80 10.22 -1.79
C ILE A 6 7.34 11.64 -2.12
N ASP A 7 8.20 12.39 -2.81
CA ASP A 7 7.78 13.65 -3.42
C ASP A 7 6.82 13.36 -4.59
N LYS A 8 5.62 13.93 -4.52
CA LYS A 8 4.57 13.76 -5.53
C LYS A 8 4.65 14.81 -6.63
N SER A 9 5.59 15.75 -6.53
CA SER A 9 5.80 16.82 -7.52
C SER A 9 6.46 16.31 -8.81
N SER A 10 7.26 15.25 -8.72
CA SER A 10 7.96 14.62 -9.84
C SER A 10 7.35 13.25 -10.18
N SER A 11 6.71 13.13 -11.34
CA SER A 11 6.07 11.88 -11.79
C SER A 11 7.06 10.75 -12.06
N ALA A 12 8.30 11.09 -12.41
CA ALA A 12 9.38 10.13 -12.62
C ALA A 12 9.87 9.53 -11.28
N GLU A 13 10.16 10.37 -10.29
CA GLU A 13 10.57 9.92 -8.95
C GLU A 13 9.44 9.16 -8.24
N LEU A 14 8.19 9.60 -8.43
CA LEU A 14 7.02 8.89 -7.93
C LEU A 14 6.96 7.44 -8.47
N SER A 15 7.18 7.26 -9.77
CA SER A 15 7.16 5.95 -10.41
C SER A 15 8.32 5.07 -9.94
N GLU A 16 9.52 5.61 -9.83
CA GLU A 16 10.69 4.89 -9.30
C GLU A 16 10.53 4.50 -7.83
N ALA A 17 9.97 5.37 -7.00
CA ALA A 17 9.70 5.10 -5.60
C ALA A 17 8.59 4.04 -5.43
N ILE A 18 7.54 4.06 -6.25
CA ILE A 18 6.50 3.02 -6.26
C ILE A 18 7.10 1.67 -6.65
N ASN A 19 7.87 1.62 -7.74
CA ASN A 19 8.52 0.40 -8.20
C ASN A 19 9.50 -0.15 -7.15
N SER A 20 10.22 0.74 -6.47
CA SER A 20 11.10 0.38 -5.35
C SER A 20 10.29 -0.19 -4.19
N MET A 21 9.26 0.51 -3.71
CA MET A 21 8.39 0.00 -2.64
C MET A 21 7.79 -1.37 -2.98
N PHE A 22 7.36 -1.59 -4.23
CA PHE A 22 6.84 -2.88 -4.68
C PHE A 22 7.86 -4.02 -4.53
N ARG A 23 9.12 -3.79 -4.89
CA ARG A 23 10.20 -4.78 -4.71
C ARG A 23 10.44 -5.10 -3.24
N TRP A 24 10.39 -4.09 -2.38
CA TRP A 24 10.58 -4.29 -0.94
C TRP A 24 9.41 -5.05 -0.31
N TYR A 25 8.17 -4.73 -0.70
CA TYR A 25 7.00 -5.48 -0.28
C TYR A 25 6.98 -6.91 -0.82
N HIS A 26 7.41 -7.12 -2.06
CA HIS A 26 7.50 -8.45 -2.66
C HIS A 26 8.47 -9.37 -1.90
N ASN A 27 9.61 -8.82 -1.44
CA ASN A 27 10.61 -9.58 -0.71
C ASN A 27 10.36 -9.63 0.80
N ALA A 28 9.33 -8.95 1.31
CA ALA A 28 9.01 -8.95 2.73
C ALA A 28 8.30 -10.24 3.13
N ALA A 29 8.79 -10.91 4.18
CA ALA A 29 8.14 -12.10 4.71
C ALA A 29 6.74 -11.82 5.29
N LYS A 30 6.49 -10.59 5.75
CA LYS A 30 5.19 -10.14 6.26
C LYS A 30 4.97 -8.67 5.87
N CYS A 31 3.79 -8.36 5.35
CA CYS A 31 3.36 -7.00 5.06
C CYS A 31 2.14 -6.66 5.92
N TYR A 32 2.23 -5.59 6.70
CA TYR A 32 1.16 -5.12 7.56
C TYR A 32 0.68 -3.77 7.07
N VAL A 33 -0.62 -3.65 6.83
CA VAL A 33 -1.26 -2.41 6.38
C VAL A 33 -2.45 -2.12 7.28
N TYR A 34 -2.56 -0.88 7.73
CA TYR A 34 -3.72 -0.41 8.48
C TYR A 34 -4.77 0.14 7.51
N LEU A 35 -5.92 -0.52 7.45
CA LEU A 35 -7.03 -0.16 6.57
C LEU A 35 -8.18 0.41 7.40
N LEU A 36 -8.33 1.74 7.35
CA LEU A 36 -9.36 2.50 8.07
C LEU A 36 -10.80 2.11 7.69
N ASP A 37 -10.99 1.61 6.47
CA ASP A 37 -12.28 1.19 5.93
C ASP A 37 -12.70 -0.23 6.32
N ILE A 38 -11.89 -0.91 7.14
CA ILE A 38 -12.17 -2.26 7.66
C ILE A 38 -12.38 -2.16 9.17
N THR A 39 -13.63 -1.93 9.59
CA THR A 39 -13.97 -1.65 11.00
C THR A 39 -14.53 -2.85 11.76
N GLN A 40 -14.67 -4.02 11.14
CA GLN A 40 -15.43 -5.15 11.72
C GLN A 40 -14.64 -6.47 11.82
N PRO A 41 -14.94 -7.31 12.83
CA PRO A 41 -14.29 -8.61 13.02
C PRO A 41 -14.48 -9.56 11.83
N ARG A 42 -15.54 -9.38 11.04
CA ARG A 42 -15.71 -10.04 9.73
C ARG A 42 -14.98 -9.25 8.65
N TRP A 43 -13.65 -9.18 8.76
CA TRP A 43 -12.81 -8.39 7.85
C TRP A 43 -12.67 -9.01 6.47
N LYS A 44 -12.78 -10.34 6.30
CA LYS A 44 -12.55 -11.01 5.00
C LYS A 44 -13.39 -10.46 3.83
N PRO A 45 -14.71 -10.25 3.97
CA PRO A 45 -15.54 -9.68 2.90
C PRO A 45 -15.31 -8.17 2.73
N ALA A 46 -15.05 -7.45 3.83
CA ALA A 46 -14.76 -6.02 3.82
C ALA A 46 -13.41 -5.71 3.16
N PHE A 47 -12.41 -6.57 3.36
CA PHE A 47 -11.10 -6.48 2.73
C PHE A 47 -11.24 -6.51 1.22
N ARG A 48 -11.98 -7.48 0.65
CA ARG A 48 -12.21 -7.55 -0.81
C ARG A 48 -12.90 -6.31 -1.38
N LYS A 49 -13.66 -5.57 -0.57
CA LYS A 49 -14.35 -4.33 -0.95
C LYS A 49 -13.58 -3.08 -0.54
N SER A 50 -12.38 -3.22 0.03
CA SER A 50 -11.61 -2.08 0.52
C SER A 50 -11.26 -1.15 -0.63
N ARG A 51 -11.34 0.15 -0.36
CA ARG A 51 -10.91 1.21 -1.26
C ARG A 51 -9.45 1.05 -1.69
N TRP A 52 -8.63 0.37 -0.89
CA TRP A 52 -7.23 0.12 -1.21
C TRP A 52 -7.06 -0.84 -2.41
N LEU A 53 -7.93 -1.86 -2.55
CA LEU A 53 -7.86 -2.83 -3.65
C LEU A 53 -8.53 -2.36 -4.94
N ILE A 54 -9.47 -1.41 -4.86
CA ILE A 54 -10.21 -0.89 -6.02
C ILE A 54 -9.63 0.43 -6.56
N ARG A 55 -8.50 0.90 -6.01
CA ARG A 55 -7.76 2.04 -6.55
C ARG A 55 -6.91 1.56 -7.73
N GLY A 56 -7.57 1.37 -8.86
CA GLY A 56 -6.97 1.38 -10.20
C GLY A 56 -7.11 2.76 -10.82
#